data_AF-A0ABD5ECD0-F1
#
_entry.id   AF-A0ABD5ECD0-F1
#
_cell.length_a   1.000
_cell.length_b   1.000
_cell.length_c   1.000
_cell.angle_alpha   90.00
_cell.angle_beta   90.00
_cell.angle_gamma   90.00
#
_symmetry.space_group_name_H-M   'P 1'
#
loop_
_entity.id
_entity.type
_entity.pdbx_description
1 polymer ?
#
loop_
_entity_poly.entity_id
_entity_poly.type
_entity_poly.pdbx_seq_one_letter_code
_entity_poly.pdbx_strand_id
1 'polypeptide(L)'
;MQIVAEIRRSVGQDAHGRTSEAGAVRPAASEWWEWARCSRPDVDPDLFFPRVETKKDQVGAARALCGECPVARQCLRWALARPELTGVWAGTTTAQRRHLRAEAVAS
;
A
#
# COMPACT_ATOMS: atom_id res chain seq x y z
N MET A 1 -8.30 8.43 10.36
CA MET A 1 -7.24 7.85 9.51
C MET A 1 -7.23 8.59 8.16
N GLN A 2 -6.19 9.37 7.84
CA GLN A 2 -6.19 10.25 6.66
C GLN A 2 -6.22 9.51 5.31
N ILE A 3 -5.90 8.21 5.26
CA ILE A 3 -6.10 7.38 4.05
C ILE A 3 -7.56 6.94 3.87
N VAL A 4 -8.34 6.78 4.95
CA VAL A 4 -9.75 6.38 4.87
C VAL A 4 -10.67 7.58 4.60
N ALA A 5 -10.18 8.80 4.83
CA ALA A 5 -10.96 10.04 4.74
C ALA A 5 -10.92 10.74 3.36
N GLU A 6 -9.87 10.53 2.55
CA GLU A 6 -9.76 11.17 1.22
C GLU A 6 -10.40 10.36 0.08
N ILE A 7 -10.53 9.04 0.23
CA ILE A 7 -11.12 8.16 -0.81
C ILE A 7 -12.65 8.35 -0.92
N ARG A 8 -13.30 8.83 0.15
CA ARG A 8 -14.77 8.86 0.24
C ARG A 8 -15.47 10.05 -0.45
N ARG A 9 -14.73 10.98 -1.09
CA ARG A 9 -15.28 12.25 -1.57
C ARG A 9 -15.46 12.38 -3.09
N SER A 10 -15.19 11.34 -3.89
CA SER A 10 -15.25 11.45 -5.37
C SER A 10 -16.12 10.43 -6.12
N VAL A 11 -16.83 9.51 -5.45
CA VAL A 11 -17.72 8.58 -6.18
C VAL A 11 -19.17 8.90 -5.88
N GLY A 12 -19.63 10.00 -6.48
CA GLY A 12 -21.03 10.24 -6.75
C GLY A 12 -21.42 9.55 -8.06
N GLN A 13 -22.34 8.59 -7.94
CA GLN A 13 -23.39 8.26 -8.91
C GLN A 13 -22.97 8.01 -10.36
N ASP A 14 -22.96 6.73 -10.76
CA ASP A 14 -23.60 6.30 -12.00
C ASP A 14 -24.14 4.88 -11.82
N ALA A 15 -25.47 4.77 -11.93
CA ALA A 15 -26.19 3.52 -12.09
C ALA A 15 -25.93 3.00 -13.51
N HIS A 16 -25.92 1.67 -13.71
CA HIS A 16 -26.51 0.91 -14.83
C HIS A 16 -25.89 -0.50 -14.87
N GLY A 17 -26.72 -1.51 -14.58
CA GLY A 17 -26.31 -2.91 -14.57
C GLY A 17 -26.13 -3.55 -15.95
N ARG A 18 -25.31 -4.61 -16.01
CA ARG A 18 -25.51 -5.78 -16.87
C ARG A 18 -24.62 -6.97 -16.42
N THR A 19 -25.14 -8.17 -16.61
CA THR A 19 -24.61 -9.48 -16.21
C THR A 19 -23.82 -10.20 -17.34
N SER A 20 -23.00 -11.19 -16.92
CA SER A 20 -22.55 -12.43 -17.60
C SER A 20 -21.17 -12.57 -18.30
N GLU A 21 -20.27 -13.29 -17.57
CA GLU A 21 -19.45 -14.50 -17.89
C GLU A 21 -18.45 -14.54 -19.08
N ALA A 22 -17.13 -14.56 -18.77
CA ALA A 22 -16.10 -15.47 -19.36
C ALA A 22 -14.68 -15.22 -18.78
N GLY A 23 -14.05 -16.30 -18.31
CA GLY A 23 -12.61 -16.58 -18.16
C GLY A 23 -11.57 -15.45 -18.13
N ALA A 24 -10.85 -15.38 -17.00
CA ALA A 24 -9.70 -14.51 -16.70
C ALA A 24 -10.06 -13.03 -16.54
N VAL A 25 -10.53 -12.67 -15.34
CA VAL A 25 -10.50 -11.29 -14.86
C VAL A 25 -9.03 -10.85 -14.78
N ARG A 26 -8.50 -10.28 -15.86
CA ARG A 26 -7.48 -9.26 -15.71
C ARG A 26 -8.20 -8.10 -15.01
N PRO A 27 -7.89 -7.76 -13.75
CA PRO A 27 -8.63 -6.72 -13.07
C PRO A 27 -8.52 -5.44 -13.89
N ALA A 28 -9.62 -5.02 -14.50
CA ALA A 28 -9.74 -3.68 -15.04
C ALA A 28 -9.79 -2.75 -13.82
N ALA A 29 -8.67 -2.06 -13.57
CA ALA A 29 -8.56 -0.83 -12.78
C ALA A 29 -9.27 -0.76 -11.41
N SER A 30 -9.64 -1.87 -10.78
CA SER A 30 -9.81 -1.91 -9.32
C SER A 30 -8.48 -1.46 -8.73
N GLU A 31 -8.49 -0.44 -7.91
CA GLU A 31 -7.25 0.20 -7.50
C GLU A 31 -6.37 -0.84 -6.78
N TRP A 32 -5.10 -0.97 -7.19
CA TRP A 32 -4.24 -2.11 -6.85
C TRP A 32 -4.12 -2.35 -5.33
N TRP A 33 -4.41 -1.35 -4.50
CA TRP A 33 -4.42 -1.45 -3.04
C TRP A 33 -5.52 -2.34 -2.47
N GLU A 34 -6.60 -2.61 -3.21
CA GLU A 34 -7.63 -3.57 -2.80
C GLU A 34 -7.04 -4.98 -2.58
N TRP A 35 -5.96 -5.29 -3.28
CA TRP A 35 -5.24 -6.56 -3.18
C TRP A 35 -4.10 -6.53 -2.17
N ALA A 36 -3.89 -5.40 -1.48
CA ALA A 36 -2.85 -5.28 -0.48
C ALA A 36 -3.19 -6.12 0.76
N ARG A 37 -2.23 -6.86 1.30
CA ARG A 37 -2.44 -7.60 2.55
C ARG A 37 -2.73 -6.66 3.72
N CYS A 38 -2.17 -5.45 3.72
CA CYS A 38 -2.39 -4.46 4.75
C CYS A 38 -3.80 -3.84 4.75
N SER A 39 -4.61 -4.05 3.71
CA SER A 39 -6.01 -3.59 3.67
C SER A 39 -6.99 -4.61 4.24
N ARG A 40 -6.50 -5.78 4.66
CA ARG A 40 -7.36 -6.85 5.20
C ARG A 40 -7.89 -6.48 6.60
N PRO A 41 -9.14 -6.85 6.93
CA PRO A 41 -9.76 -6.45 8.20
C PRO A 41 -9.06 -6.96 9.47
N ASP A 42 -8.33 -8.07 9.35
CA ASP A 42 -7.59 -8.73 10.43
C ASP A 42 -6.19 -8.15 10.67
N VAL A 43 -5.76 -7.18 9.87
CA VAL A 43 -4.45 -6.54 9.99
C VAL A 43 -4.58 -5.21 10.69
N ASP A 44 -3.85 -5.05 11.81
CA ASP A 44 -3.75 -3.78 12.52
C ASP A 44 -2.97 -2.73 11.69
N PRO A 45 -3.59 -1.59 11.31
CA PRO A 45 -2.93 -0.54 10.56
C PRO A 45 -1.78 0.13 11.32
N ASP A 46 -1.81 0.19 12.65
CA ASP A 46 -0.76 0.83 13.47
C ASP A 46 0.59 0.11 13.32
N LEU A 47 0.57 -1.16 12.89
CA LEU A 47 1.77 -1.94 12.58
C LEU A 47 2.66 -1.28 11.52
N PHE A 48 2.06 -0.55 10.58
CA PHE A 48 2.77 0.11 9.48
C PHE A 48 3.30 1.50 9.87
N PHE A 49 3.03 1.96 11.09
CA PHE A 49 3.50 3.25 11.61
C PHE A 49 4.31 3.04 12.89
N PRO A 50 5.58 2.60 12.77
CA PRO A 50 6.36 2.19 13.93
C PRO A 50 6.58 3.31 14.94
N ARG A 51 6.23 3.07 16.20
CA ARG A 51 6.50 3.97 17.32
C ARG A 51 7.94 3.80 17.83
N VAL A 52 8.42 4.71 18.67
CA VAL A 52 9.83 4.69 19.12
C VAL A 52 10.11 3.45 19.95
N GLU A 53 9.19 3.11 20.85
CA GLU A 53 9.25 2.02 21.81
C GLU A 53 9.15 0.63 21.17
N THR A 54 8.35 0.46 20.12
CA THR A 54 8.03 -0.83 19.49
C THR A 54 8.54 -0.95 18.06
N LYS A 55 9.48 -0.05 17.67
CA LYS A 55 9.93 0.12 16.28
C LYS A 55 10.37 -1.19 15.62
N LYS A 56 11.21 -1.98 16.30
CA LYS A 56 11.81 -3.19 15.73
C LYS A 56 10.75 -4.24 15.43
N ASP A 57 9.86 -4.49 16.38
CA ASP A 57 8.84 -5.53 16.28
C ASP A 57 7.78 -5.14 15.24
N GLN A 58 7.33 -3.88 15.24
CA GLN A 58 6.38 -3.38 14.25
C GLN A 58 6.96 -3.41 12.82
N VAL A 59 8.22 -3.00 12.64
CA VAL A 59 8.89 -3.09 11.33
C VAL A 59 9.04 -4.55 10.90
N GLY A 60 9.39 -5.47 11.80
CA GLY A 60 9.53 -6.89 11.50
C GLY A 60 8.23 -7.52 11.02
N ALA A 61 7.14 -7.29 11.77
CA ALA A 61 5.82 -7.80 11.43
C ALA A 61 5.24 -7.17 10.16
N ALA A 62 5.36 -5.84 9.97
CA ALA A 62 4.94 -5.18 8.73
C ALA A 62 5.72 -5.70 7.51
N ARG A 63 7.02 -6.00 7.67
CA ARG A 63 7.83 -6.60 6.61
C ARG A 63 7.39 -8.00 6.25
N ALA A 64 7.06 -8.84 7.23
CA ALA A 64 6.54 -10.19 6.98
C ALA A 64 5.28 -10.13 6.10
N LEU A 65 4.32 -9.28 6.46
CA LEU A 65 3.11 -9.05 5.65
C LEU A 65 3.43 -8.55 4.24
N CYS A 66 4.39 -7.63 4.12
CA CYS A 66 4.80 -7.09 2.82
C CYS A 66 5.49 -8.13 1.94
N GLY A 67 6.24 -9.07 2.51
CA GLY A 67 6.96 -10.11 1.79
C GLY A 67 6.04 -11.06 1.01
N GLU A 68 4.81 -11.25 1.50
CA GLU A 68 3.80 -12.08 0.85
C GLU A 68 2.75 -11.27 0.06
N CYS A 69 2.92 -9.95 -0.02
CA CYS A 69 1.90 -9.06 -0.58
C CYS A 69 1.98 -9.05 -2.13
N PRO A 70 0.91 -9.41 -2.86
CA PRO A 70 0.95 -9.55 -4.31
C PRO A 70 1.19 -8.22 -5.05
N VAL A 71 0.97 -7.09 -4.37
CA VAL A 71 1.10 -5.74 -4.92
C VAL A 71 2.31 -4.99 -4.40
N ALA A 72 3.27 -5.68 -3.78
CA ALA A 72 4.46 -5.07 -3.18
C ALA A 72 5.26 -4.21 -4.18
N ARG A 73 5.39 -4.64 -5.45
CA ARG A 73 6.11 -3.89 -6.48
C ARG A 73 5.43 -2.57 -6.84
N GLN A 74 4.11 -2.59 -7.04
CA GLN A 74 3.30 -1.40 -7.32
C GLN A 74 3.30 -0.46 -6.12
N CYS A 75 3.16 -1.01 -4.91
CA CYS A 75 3.24 -0.29 -3.64
C CYS A 75 4.58 0.42 -3.47
N LEU A 76 5.71 -0.25 -3.76
CA LEU A 76 7.03 0.35 -3.68
C LEU A 76 7.18 1.52 -4.67
N ARG A 77 6.76 1.32 -5.93
CA ARG A 77 6.82 2.38 -6.95
C ARG A 77 6.02 3.61 -6.53
N TRP A 78 4.81 3.40 -6.02
CA TRP A 78 3.95 4.47 -5.48
C TRP A 78 4.62 5.19 -4.31
N ALA A 79 5.22 4.44 -3.38
CA ALA A 79 5.86 5.00 -2.20
C ALA A 79 7.20 5.71 -2.48
N LEU A 80 7.89 5.34 -3.57
CA LEU A 80 9.09 6.04 -4.03
C LEU A 80 8.76 7.38 -4.69
N ALA A 81 7.64 7.45 -5.43
CA ALA A 81 7.17 8.67 -6.08
C ALA A 81 6.60 9.73 -5.09
N ARG A 82 6.35 9.33 -3.83
CA ARG A 82 5.75 10.17 -2.78
C ARG A 82 6.64 10.29 -1.54
N PRO A 83 7.57 11.26 -1.51
CA PRO A 83 8.47 11.48 -0.38
C PRO A 83 7.80 11.73 0.96
N GLU A 84 6.58 12.27 0.94
CA GLU A 84 5.74 12.61 2.08
C GLU A 84 5.19 11.40 2.84
N LEU A 85 5.14 10.22 2.21
CA LEU A 85 4.64 9.01 2.88
C LEU A 85 5.59 8.58 4.00
N THR A 86 5.03 8.36 5.18
CA THR A 86 5.73 7.88 6.37
C THR A 86 5.40 6.41 6.67
N GLY A 87 6.15 5.78 7.56
CA GLY A 87 5.91 4.38 7.95
C GLY A 87 6.48 3.35 6.96
N VAL A 88 5.99 2.12 7.09
CA VAL A 88 6.41 0.95 6.31
C VAL A 88 5.53 0.80 5.07
N TRP A 89 6.14 0.86 3.90
CA TRP A 89 5.49 0.65 2.60
C TRP A 89 6.30 -0.35 1.79
N ALA A 90 5.65 -1.39 1.27
CA ALA A 90 6.32 -2.48 0.54
C ALA A 90 7.58 -3.03 1.28
N GLY A 91 7.50 -3.16 2.60
CA GLY A 91 8.60 -3.63 3.46
C GLY A 91 9.72 -2.62 3.73
N THR A 92 9.62 -1.41 3.17
CA THR A 92 10.62 -0.34 3.32
C THR A 92 10.15 0.73 4.30
N THR A 93 11.04 1.20 5.16
CA THR A 93 10.81 2.38 6.01
C THR A 93 11.02 3.67 5.22
N THR A 94 10.54 4.81 5.74
CA THR A 94 10.81 6.14 5.16
C THR A 94 12.30 6.39 4.91
N ALA A 95 13.16 6.03 5.87
CA ALA A 95 14.61 6.20 5.76
C ALA A 95 15.20 5.34 4.62
N GLN A 96 14.73 4.10 4.47
CA GLN A 96 15.15 3.24 3.36
C GLN A 96 14.69 3.78 2.00
N ARG A 97 13.45 4.28 1.91
CA ARG A 97 12.97 4.91 0.66
C ARG A 97 13.75 6.16 0.31
N ARG A 98 14.21 6.94 1.30
CA ARG A 98 15.10 8.07 1.07
C ARG A 98 16.43 7.63 0.45
N HIS A 99 17.01 6.52 0.92
CA HIS A 99 18.23 5.97 0.37
C HIS A 99 18.02 5.46 -1.08
N LEU A 100 16.98 4.66 -1.31
CA LEU A 100 16.64 4.15 -2.65
C LEU A 100 16.43 5.28 -3.69
N ARG A 101 15.78 6.38 -3.29
CA ARG A 101 15.63 7.56 -4.15
C ARG A 101 16.97 8.23 -4.47
N ALA A 102 17.88 8.29 -3.51
CA ALA A 102 19.21 8.88 -3.71
C ALA A 102 20.04 8.01 -4.67
N GLU A 103 19.99 6.68 -4.54
CA GLU A 103 20.67 5.75 -5.45
C GLU A 103 20.16 5.87 -6.89
N ALA A 104 18.84 6.03 -7.07
CA ALA A 104 18.23 6.19 -8.39
C ALA A 104 18.62 7.49 -9.12
N VAL A 105 19.08 8.53 -8.39
CA VAL A 105 19.57 9.79 -8.97
C VAL A 105 21.08 9.75 -9.22
N ALA A 106 21.81 8.91 -8.49
CA ALA A 106 23.25 8.72 -8.65
C ALA A 106 23.63 7.78 -9.81
N SER A 107 22.63 7.19 -10.49
CA SER A 107 22.77 6.26 -11.62
C SER A 107 22.38 6.94 -12.93
#